data_AF-A0A317CN26-F1
#
_entry.id   AF-A0A317CN26-F1
#
_cell.length_a   1.000
_cell.length_b   1.000
_cell.length_c   1.000
_cell.angle_alpha   90.00
_cell.angle_beta   90.00
_cell.angle_gamma   90.00
#
_symmetry.space_group_name_H-M   'P 1'
#
loop_
_entity.id
_entity.type
_entity.pdbx_description
1 polymer ?
#
loop_
_entity_poly.entity_id
_entity_poly.type
_entity_poly.pdbx_seq_one_letter_code
_entity_poly.pdbx_strand_id
1 'polypeptide(L)'
;MSNTETSAEDSKLTSFVSHLIELRDRLLRMVIAVGAVFIILAPFAKHVYDIFAAPLTNTGVQMISISVAAPFLVPYKLTLMLAFLIALPYVFYQAWQFIAPGLYKHEKRLVVPLLGSSVILFYLGVLFAYFVLLKMMFTVIPMFLPESAVYSPDIGEYLDFVMMMFIAFGFSFEMPIATILLISTGTTTAESLAKKRPYVIVGAFVVGMILTPPDVISQILLAVPMWLLFELGLFLSKFFNQRIKEAGEARETMNKEAREKADLEALEAGDDSLDRSPAKAAGAVAGTAAATSIADQANALWSDSDESGEDYTDAEEQRAYEAFEEYNPRSEEDLDAELDAIEAEEFAAEQAALDAELAGKVTDSEAELIEKVESDIEEAKSEDAALSTDTDDQSESDKSGDDKSL
;
A
#
# COMPACT_ATOMS: atom_id res chain seq x y z
N MET A 1 -12.68 -45.62 -18.25
CA MET A 1 -11.76 -44.88 -17.37
C MET A 1 -11.74 -43.37 -17.65
N SER A 2 -12.23 -42.85 -18.79
CA SER A 2 -12.21 -41.39 -19.05
C SER A 2 -13.36 -40.58 -18.41
N ASN A 3 -14.53 -41.17 -18.13
CA ASN A 3 -15.67 -40.41 -17.57
C ASN A 3 -15.49 -39.96 -16.10
N THR A 4 -14.55 -40.55 -15.36
CA THR A 4 -14.34 -40.21 -13.95
C THR A 4 -13.40 -39.03 -13.76
N GLU A 5 -12.53 -38.75 -14.73
CA GLU A 5 -11.55 -37.65 -14.65
C GLU A 5 -12.22 -36.31 -14.98
N THR A 6 -13.09 -36.24 -16.00
CA THR A 6 -13.81 -35.01 -16.38
C THR A 6 -14.75 -34.51 -15.27
N SER A 7 -15.45 -35.41 -14.57
CA SER A 7 -16.34 -35.04 -13.46
C SER A 7 -15.59 -34.50 -12.23
N ALA A 8 -14.34 -34.92 -12.01
CA ALA A 8 -13.53 -34.46 -10.88
C ALA A 8 -12.89 -33.09 -11.14
N GLU A 9 -12.56 -32.77 -12.40
CA GLU A 9 -12.08 -31.45 -12.81
C GLU A 9 -13.18 -30.40 -12.75
N ASP A 10 -14.38 -30.70 -13.25
CA ASP A 10 -15.54 -29.78 -13.19
C ASP A 10 -15.96 -29.46 -11.73
N SER A 11 -15.86 -30.44 -10.83
CA SER A 11 -16.13 -30.25 -9.40
C SER A 11 -15.09 -29.34 -8.71
N LYS A 12 -13.82 -29.42 -9.12
CA LYS A 12 -12.78 -28.52 -8.60
C LYS A 12 -12.96 -27.10 -9.11
N LEU A 13 -13.22 -26.92 -10.40
CA LEU A 13 -13.43 -25.60 -11.01
C LEU A 13 -14.63 -24.87 -10.37
N THR A 14 -15.74 -25.57 -10.17
CA THR A 14 -16.92 -25.02 -9.47
C THR A 14 -16.63 -24.66 -8.00
N SER A 15 -15.77 -25.42 -7.31
CA SER A 15 -15.30 -25.09 -5.96
C SER A 15 -14.36 -23.88 -5.92
N PHE A 16 -13.46 -23.72 -6.90
CA PHE A 16 -12.56 -22.56 -6.95
C PHE A 16 -13.32 -21.27 -7.28
N VAL A 17 -14.22 -21.32 -8.28
CA VAL A 17 -15.04 -20.18 -8.66
C VAL A 17 -15.94 -19.72 -7.51
N SER A 18 -16.54 -20.66 -6.78
CA SER A 18 -17.34 -20.31 -5.59
C SER A 18 -16.50 -19.68 -4.47
N HIS A 19 -15.27 -20.14 -4.24
CA HIS A 19 -14.36 -19.52 -3.27
C HIS A 19 -13.93 -18.10 -3.69
N LEU A 20 -13.70 -17.85 -4.98
CA LEU A 20 -13.39 -16.50 -5.49
C LEU A 20 -14.58 -15.54 -5.36
N ILE A 21 -15.80 -16.02 -5.62
CA ILE A 21 -17.03 -15.22 -5.43
C ILE A 21 -17.20 -14.86 -3.96
N GLU A 22 -16.92 -15.80 -3.05
CA GLU A 22 -16.98 -15.57 -1.61
C GLU A 22 -15.95 -14.52 -1.15
N LEU A 23 -14.73 -14.53 -1.71
CA LEU A 23 -13.71 -13.52 -1.45
C LEU A 23 -14.18 -12.13 -1.90
N ARG A 24 -14.70 -12.02 -3.13
CA ARG A 24 -15.18 -10.74 -3.68
C ARG A 24 -16.28 -10.14 -2.81
N ASP A 25 -17.30 -10.92 -2.49
CA ASP A 25 -18.46 -10.43 -1.73
C ASP A 25 -18.05 -9.98 -0.31
N ARG A 26 -17.09 -10.66 0.30
CA ARG A 26 -16.52 -10.25 1.60
C ARG A 26 -15.68 -9.00 1.48
N LEU A 27 -14.82 -8.91 0.47
CA LEU A 27 -14.01 -7.72 0.21
C LEU A 27 -14.88 -6.48 0.01
N LEU A 28 -15.95 -6.59 -0.78
CA LEU A 28 -16.91 -5.51 -0.97
C LEU A 28 -17.57 -5.10 0.34
N ARG A 29 -17.98 -6.06 1.20
CA ARG A 29 -18.54 -5.74 2.53
C ARG A 29 -17.54 -5.03 3.43
N MET A 30 -16.27 -5.41 3.41
CA MET A 30 -15.21 -4.74 4.17
C MET A 30 -15.01 -3.30 3.70
N VAL A 31 -14.91 -3.09 2.39
CA VAL A 31 -14.76 -1.75 1.78
C VAL A 31 -15.98 -0.88 2.06
N ILE A 32 -17.20 -1.42 1.92
CA ILE A 32 -18.44 -0.69 2.21
C ILE A 32 -18.51 -0.30 3.69
N ALA A 33 -18.10 -1.18 4.61
CA ALA A 33 -18.10 -0.86 6.03
C ALA A 33 -17.12 0.28 6.36
N VAL A 34 -15.89 0.21 5.83
CA VAL A 34 -14.89 1.29 5.98
C VAL A 34 -15.41 2.59 5.35
N GLY A 35 -15.96 2.52 4.14
CA GLY A 35 -16.52 3.66 3.43
C GLY A 35 -17.71 4.30 4.16
N ALA A 36 -18.60 3.50 4.76
CA ALA A 36 -19.72 4.00 5.54
C ALA A 36 -19.25 4.77 6.78
N VAL A 37 -18.26 4.23 7.51
CA VAL A 37 -17.65 4.92 8.65
C VAL A 37 -16.92 6.19 8.20
N PHE A 38 -16.21 6.15 7.07
CA PHE A 38 -15.54 7.30 6.50
C PHE A 38 -16.52 8.42 6.13
N ILE A 39 -17.64 8.11 5.47
CA ILE A 39 -18.66 9.11 5.10
C ILE A 39 -19.23 9.79 6.35
N ILE A 40 -19.41 9.06 7.46
CA ILE A 40 -19.89 9.61 8.73
C ILE A 40 -18.83 10.54 9.36
N LEU A 41 -17.54 10.20 9.27
CA LEU A 41 -16.45 10.97 9.88
C LEU A 41 -15.92 12.11 9.00
N ALA A 42 -16.09 12.03 7.68
CA ALA A 42 -15.55 12.98 6.70
C ALA A 42 -15.92 14.46 6.99
N PRO A 43 -17.16 14.81 7.41
CA PRO A 43 -17.48 16.18 7.79
C PRO A 43 -16.67 16.71 8.98
N PHE A 44 -16.12 15.82 9.81
CA PHE A 44 -15.34 16.14 11.00
C PHE A 44 -13.83 15.99 10.77
N ALA A 45 -13.38 15.80 9.53
CA ALA A 45 -11.98 15.50 9.21
C ALA A 45 -10.99 16.53 9.79
N LYS A 46 -11.31 17.81 9.70
CA LYS A 46 -10.50 18.88 10.29
C LYS A 46 -10.38 18.74 11.82
N HIS A 47 -11.47 18.41 12.49
CA HIS A 47 -11.47 18.26 13.95
C HIS A 47 -10.66 17.03 14.39
N VAL A 48 -10.80 15.92 13.67
CA VAL A 48 -9.98 14.71 13.89
C VAL A 48 -8.49 15.03 13.75
N TYR A 49 -8.13 15.77 12.72
CA TYR A 49 -6.77 16.22 12.50
C TYR A 49 -6.26 17.15 13.61
N ASP A 50 -7.03 18.14 14.03
CA ASP A 50 -6.65 19.08 15.08
C ASP A 50 -6.37 18.34 16.41
N ILE A 51 -7.14 17.29 16.73
CA ILE A 51 -6.92 16.42 17.89
C ILE A 51 -5.62 15.61 17.74
N PHE A 52 -5.38 15.02 16.57
CA PHE A 52 -4.21 14.19 16.32
C PHE A 52 -2.91 15.01 16.27
N ALA A 53 -2.97 16.24 15.77
CA ALA A 53 -1.84 17.16 15.69
C ALA A 53 -1.52 17.85 17.03
N ALA A 54 -2.48 17.91 17.97
CA ALA A 54 -2.30 18.58 19.26
C ALA A 54 -1.03 18.17 20.04
N PRO A 55 -0.62 16.89 20.11
CA PRO A 55 0.61 16.52 20.81
C PRO A 55 1.89 17.08 20.19
N LEU A 56 1.90 17.37 18.89
CA LEU A 56 3.08 17.89 18.17
C LEU A 56 3.12 19.42 18.16
N THR A 57 1.96 20.07 18.07
CA THR A 57 1.91 21.54 18.13
C THR A 57 2.25 22.06 19.53
N ASN A 58 1.98 21.28 20.57
CA ASN A 58 2.34 21.61 21.96
C ASN A 58 3.83 21.45 22.28
N THR A 59 4.62 20.77 21.45
CA THR A 59 6.08 20.63 21.64
C THR A 59 6.87 21.79 21.02
N GLY A 60 6.20 22.75 20.37
CA GLY A 60 6.81 23.96 19.80
C GLY A 60 7.47 23.76 18.43
N VAL A 61 7.41 22.56 17.84
CA VAL A 61 7.86 22.31 16.47
C VAL A 61 6.79 22.79 15.50
N GLN A 62 7.11 23.80 14.68
CA GLN A 62 6.22 24.26 13.61
C GLN A 62 6.34 23.32 12.42
N MET A 63 5.27 22.55 12.16
CA MET A 63 5.18 21.72 10.95
C MET A 63 4.85 22.61 9.76
N ILE A 64 5.58 22.42 8.67
CA ILE A 64 5.33 23.11 7.40
C ILE A 64 4.46 22.23 6.50
N SER A 65 3.80 22.85 5.53
CA SER A 65 3.08 22.16 4.46
C SER A 65 3.69 22.60 3.14
N ILE A 66 4.51 21.73 2.55
CA ILE A 66 5.22 21.99 1.29
C ILE A 66 4.25 21.84 0.10
N SER A 67 3.37 20.84 0.15
CA SER A 67 2.41 20.59 -0.93
C SER A 67 1.18 21.49 -0.85
N VAL A 68 0.78 22.05 -1.99
CA VAL A 68 -0.41 22.93 -2.13
C VAL A 68 -1.70 22.18 -1.79
N ALA A 69 -1.77 20.89 -2.09
CA ALA A 69 -2.96 20.07 -1.84
C ALA A 69 -3.00 19.49 -0.42
N ALA A 70 -1.89 19.53 0.33
CA ALA A 70 -1.78 18.88 1.64
C ALA A 70 -2.81 19.38 2.67
N PRO A 71 -3.08 20.69 2.84
CA PRO A 71 -4.09 21.17 3.80
C PRO A 71 -5.49 20.61 3.56
N PHE A 72 -5.80 20.24 2.31
CA PHE A 72 -7.06 19.61 1.95
C PHE A 72 -7.00 18.08 2.11
N LEU A 73 -5.97 17.41 1.55
CA LEU A 73 -5.93 15.94 1.48
C LEU A 73 -5.55 15.28 2.81
N VAL A 74 -4.66 15.89 3.59
CA VAL A 74 -4.12 15.30 4.83
C VAL A 74 -5.21 14.98 5.86
N PRO A 75 -6.16 15.89 6.18
CA PRO A 75 -7.25 15.55 7.09
C PRO A 75 -8.12 14.38 6.61
N TYR A 76 -8.38 14.27 5.30
CA TYR A 76 -9.18 13.15 4.76
C TYR A 76 -8.42 11.83 4.74
N LYS A 77 -7.10 11.83 4.45
CA LYS A 77 -6.25 10.64 4.57
C LYS A 77 -6.27 10.09 6.00
N LEU A 78 -6.08 10.96 6.99
CA LEU A 78 -6.14 10.58 8.40
C LEU A 78 -7.53 10.06 8.79
N THR A 79 -8.58 10.72 8.31
CA THR A 79 -9.97 10.29 8.60
C THR A 79 -10.28 8.93 8.00
N LEU A 80 -9.76 8.63 6.80
CA LEU A 80 -9.87 7.31 6.19
C LEU A 80 -9.14 6.24 7.01
N MET A 81 -7.93 6.56 7.49
CA MET A 81 -7.19 5.66 8.38
C MET A 81 -7.96 5.39 9.67
N LEU A 82 -8.52 6.43 10.30
CA LEU A 82 -9.32 6.28 11.50
C LEU A 82 -10.61 5.48 11.25
N ALA A 83 -11.26 5.70 10.11
CA ALA A 83 -12.42 4.93 9.70
C ALA A 83 -12.09 3.45 9.53
N PHE A 84 -10.94 3.13 8.93
CA PHE A 84 -10.43 1.76 8.85
C PHE A 84 -10.20 1.16 10.23
N LEU A 85 -9.54 1.88 11.15
CA LEU A 85 -9.31 1.41 12.52
C LEU A 85 -10.61 1.16 13.31
N ILE A 86 -11.64 1.97 13.10
CA ILE A 86 -12.96 1.77 13.74
C ILE A 86 -13.71 0.59 13.12
N ALA A 87 -13.66 0.44 11.79
CA ALA A 87 -14.28 -0.67 11.08
C ALA A 87 -13.52 -2.01 11.24
N LEU A 88 -12.31 -1.97 11.81
CA LEU A 88 -11.40 -3.09 11.92
C LEU A 88 -11.98 -4.37 12.53
N PRO A 89 -12.78 -4.34 13.62
CA PRO A 89 -13.38 -5.55 14.17
C PRO A 89 -14.29 -6.27 13.16
N TYR A 90 -14.99 -5.50 12.33
CA TYR A 90 -15.82 -6.04 11.26
C TYR A 90 -14.99 -6.54 10.07
N VAL A 91 -13.91 -5.82 9.71
CA VAL A 91 -12.95 -6.25 8.67
C VAL A 91 -12.36 -7.61 9.03
N PHE A 92 -11.85 -7.76 10.25
CA PHE A 92 -11.33 -9.04 10.73
C PHE A 92 -12.41 -10.11 10.77
N TYR A 93 -13.62 -9.81 11.22
CA TYR A 93 -14.71 -10.78 11.21
C TYR A 93 -14.98 -11.33 9.79
N GLN A 94 -15.01 -10.47 8.77
CA GLN A 94 -15.19 -10.89 7.37
C GLN A 94 -13.98 -11.69 6.85
N ALA A 95 -12.75 -11.25 7.15
CA ALA A 95 -11.54 -11.96 6.79
C ALA A 95 -11.50 -13.37 7.41
N TRP A 96 -11.86 -13.50 8.68
CA TRP A 96 -11.92 -14.78 9.38
C TRP A 96 -13.04 -15.68 8.88
N GLN A 97 -14.18 -15.13 8.48
CA GLN A 97 -15.22 -15.94 7.83
C GLN A 97 -14.73 -16.56 6.51
N PHE A 98 -13.75 -15.94 5.83
CA PHE A 98 -13.11 -16.47 4.62
C PHE A 98 -12.09 -17.56 4.88
N ILE A 99 -11.36 -17.46 5.98
CA ILE A 99 -10.38 -18.46 6.38
C ILE A 99 -11.08 -19.67 7.06
N ALA A 100 -12.17 -19.42 7.79
CA ALA A 100 -12.94 -20.42 8.54
C ALA A 100 -13.45 -21.66 7.76
N PRO A 101 -13.93 -21.59 6.50
CA PRO A 101 -14.45 -22.76 5.80
C PRO A 101 -13.42 -23.89 5.63
N GLY A 102 -12.12 -23.56 5.58
CA GLY A 102 -11.02 -24.54 5.47
C GLY A 102 -10.50 -25.07 6.82
N LEU A 103 -10.85 -24.43 7.93
CA LEU A 103 -10.15 -24.63 9.20
C LEU A 103 -10.92 -25.52 10.20
N TYR A 104 -12.18 -25.23 10.55
CA TYR A 104 -12.92 -26.06 11.54
C TYR A 104 -14.44 -25.94 11.39
N LYS A 105 -15.08 -26.93 10.72
CA LYS A 105 -16.55 -27.04 10.68
C LYS A 105 -17.17 -27.42 12.04
N HIS A 106 -16.37 -27.92 13.00
CA HIS A 106 -16.90 -28.46 14.27
C HIS A 106 -16.34 -27.83 15.55
N GLU A 107 -15.43 -26.86 15.49
CA GLU A 107 -14.88 -26.19 16.66
C GLU A 107 -14.98 -24.66 16.59
N LYS A 108 -16.20 -24.17 16.33
CA LYS A 108 -16.55 -22.73 16.33
C LYS A 108 -16.05 -21.98 17.58
N ARG A 109 -15.79 -22.70 18.68
CA ARG A 109 -15.35 -22.14 19.97
C ARG A 109 -13.91 -21.63 19.97
N LEU A 110 -13.03 -22.12 19.09
CA LEU A 110 -11.64 -21.64 19.00
C LEU A 110 -11.47 -20.44 18.05
N VAL A 111 -12.38 -20.29 17.08
CA VAL A 111 -12.36 -19.17 16.12
C VAL A 111 -12.63 -17.83 16.82
N VAL A 112 -13.59 -17.81 17.76
CA VAL A 112 -13.98 -16.59 18.48
C VAL A 112 -12.84 -15.99 19.33
N PRO A 113 -12.15 -16.74 20.21
CA PRO A 113 -11.03 -16.18 20.98
C PRO A 113 -9.84 -15.81 20.09
N LEU A 114 -9.64 -16.50 18.96
CA LEU A 114 -8.56 -16.20 18.03
C LEU A 114 -8.83 -14.88 17.26
N LEU A 115 -10.06 -14.69 16.77
CA LEU A 115 -10.54 -13.44 16.17
C LEU A 115 -10.49 -12.28 17.18
N GLY A 116 -10.93 -12.51 18.41
CA GLY A 116 -10.86 -11.49 19.47
C GLY A 116 -9.42 -11.12 19.78
N SER A 117 -8.53 -12.11 19.84
CA SER A 117 -7.10 -11.89 20.07
C SER A 117 -6.45 -11.12 18.92
N SER A 118 -6.77 -11.44 17.65
CA SER A 118 -6.22 -10.72 16.50
C SER A 118 -6.60 -9.24 16.54
N VAL A 119 -7.89 -8.93 16.70
CA VAL A 119 -8.35 -7.53 16.80
C VAL A 119 -7.63 -6.77 17.91
N ILE A 120 -7.45 -7.39 19.09
CA ILE A 120 -6.70 -6.79 20.19
C ILE A 120 -5.22 -6.60 19.83
N LEU A 121 -4.59 -7.59 19.21
CA LEU A 121 -3.18 -7.55 18.81
C LEU A 121 -2.93 -6.46 17.77
N PHE A 122 -3.83 -6.29 16.80
CA PHE A 122 -3.76 -5.21 15.82
C PHE A 122 -3.78 -3.84 16.52
N TYR A 123 -4.75 -3.60 17.40
CA TYR A 123 -4.81 -2.34 18.14
C TYR A 123 -3.56 -2.14 19.01
N LEU A 124 -3.05 -3.20 19.63
CA LEU A 124 -1.81 -3.16 20.39
C LEU A 124 -0.61 -2.82 19.51
N GLY A 125 -0.58 -3.30 18.26
CA GLY A 125 0.42 -2.93 17.26
C GLY A 125 0.35 -1.46 16.87
N VAL A 126 -0.86 -0.92 16.66
CA VAL A 126 -1.05 0.53 16.40
C VAL A 126 -0.63 1.37 17.60
N LEU A 127 -1.01 0.95 18.82
CA LEU A 127 -0.61 1.60 20.07
C LEU A 127 0.92 1.56 20.25
N PHE A 128 1.55 0.43 19.96
CA PHE A 128 3.01 0.27 19.99
C PHE A 128 3.69 1.21 19.00
N ALA A 129 3.20 1.28 17.76
CA ALA A 129 3.71 2.20 16.76
C ALA A 129 3.62 3.66 17.23
N TYR A 130 2.47 4.08 17.75
CA TYR A 130 2.26 5.45 18.21
C TYR A 130 3.10 5.80 19.45
N PHE A 131 3.07 4.98 20.50
CA PHE A 131 3.67 5.33 21.78
C PHE A 131 5.16 5.00 21.90
N VAL A 132 5.63 3.96 21.20
CA VAL A 132 7.01 3.50 21.29
C VAL A 132 7.80 3.96 20.09
N LEU A 133 7.38 3.58 18.87
CA LEU A 133 8.18 3.79 17.67
C LEU A 133 8.27 5.26 17.29
N LEU A 134 7.15 6.00 17.21
CA LEU A 134 7.20 7.42 16.87
C LEU A 134 8.09 8.22 17.84
N LYS A 135 7.96 7.97 19.15
CA LYS A 135 8.81 8.63 20.15
C LYS A 135 10.29 8.31 19.95
N MET A 136 10.61 7.06 19.68
CA MET A 136 11.98 6.61 19.48
C MET A 136 12.57 7.25 18.21
N MET A 137 11.80 7.29 17.13
CA MET A 137 12.24 7.90 15.87
C MET A 137 12.43 9.40 15.98
N PHE A 138 11.53 10.13 16.63
CA PHE A 138 11.72 11.55 16.89
C PHE A 138 12.87 11.87 17.86
N THR A 139 13.37 10.87 18.59
CA THR A 139 14.58 11.01 19.41
C THR A 139 15.84 10.73 18.59
N VAL A 140 15.78 9.77 17.67
CA VAL A 140 16.93 9.28 16.89
C VAL A 140 17.19 10.16 15.66
N ILE A 141 16.16 10.56 14.91
CA ILE A 141 16.32 11.35 13.67
C ILE A 141 17.10 12.65 13.90
N PRO A 142 16.80 13.46 14.94
CA PRO A 142 17.55 14.70 15.19
C PRO A 142 19.03 14.49 15.50
N MET A 143 19.45 13.29 15.91
CA MET A 143 20.85 12.98 16.20
C MET A 143 21.74 12.99 14.95
N PHE A 144 21.15 12.85 13.76
CA PHE A 144 21.86 12.87 12.49
C PHE A 144 21.87 14.23 11.81
N LEU A 145 21.18 15.23 12.36
CA LEU A 145 21.18 16.56 11.78
C LEU A 145 22.55 17.23 12.02
N PRO A 146 23.15 17.85 10.99
CA PRO A 146 24.26 18.77 11.18
C PRO A 146 23.84 19.94 12.09
N GLU A 147 24.76 20.47 12.89
CA GLU A 147 24.47 21.58 13.82
C GLU A 147 23.94 22.85 13.12
N SER A 148 24.13 22.98 11.81
CA SER A 148 23.65 24.10 10.98
C SER A 148 22.22 23.94 10.44
N ALA A 149 21.57 22.79 10.61
CA ALA A 149 20.26 22.51 10.02
C ALA A 149 19.11 22.69 11.02
N VAL A 150 18.04 23.39 10.59
CA VAL A 150 16.79 23.52 11.37
C VAL A 150 15.88 22.33 11.08
N TYR A 151 15.45 21.64 12.13
CA TYR A 151 14.51 20.51 12.02
C TYR A 151 13.05 21.00 11.91
N SER A 152 12.48 20.94 10.70
CA SER A 152 11.08 21.27 10.42
C SER A 152 10.43 20.21 9.53
N PRO A 153 9.74 19.20 10.11
CA PRO A 153 9.09 18.16 9.32
C PRO A 153 7.87 18.68 8.55
N ASP A 154 7.64 18.13 7.35
CA ASP A 154 6.43 18.35 6.56
C ASP A 154 5.25 17.54 7.11
N ILE A 155 4.06 18.15 7.14
CA ILE A 155 2.85 17.53 7.70
C ILE A 155 2.34 16.34 6.87
N GLY A 156 2.46 16.41 5.54
CA GLY A 156 2.01 15.37 4.63
C GLY A 156 2.90 14.15 4.76
N GLU A 157 4.22 14.36 4.66
CA GLU A 157 5.22 13.30 4.83
C GLU A 157 5.15 12.66 6.22
N TYR A 158 5.02 13.48 7.28
CA TYR A 158 4.84 12.97 8.63
C TYR A 158 3.60 12.07 8.74
N LEU A 159 2.45 12.54 8.23
CA LEU A 159 1.22 11.76 8.31
C LEU A 159 1.32 10.48 7.49
N ASP A 160 1.81 10.56 6.25
CA ASP A 160 1.97 9.40 5.36
C ASP A 160 2.89 8.35 6.02
N PHE A 161 3.99 8.78 6.63
CA PHE A 161 4.88 7.93 7.42
C PHE A 161 4.16 7.26 8.60
N VAL A 162 3.43 8.01 9.43
CA VAL A 162 2.69 7.49 10.59
C VAL A 162 1.61 6.50 10.16
N MET A 163 0.85 6.84 9.11
CA MET A 163 -0.21 6.01 8.57
C MET A 163 0.35 4.68 8.06
N MET A 164 1.45 4.73 7.30
CA MET A 164 2.11 3.52 6.81
C MET A 164 2.62 2.67 7.96
N MET A 165 3.17 3.29 9.01
CA MET A 165 3.62 2.61 10.21
C MET A 165 2.48 1.92 10.96
N PHE A 166 1.33 2.58 11.13
CA PHE A 166 0.15 1.98 11.78
C PHE A 166 -0.33 0.73 11.04
N ILE A 167 -0.38 0.80 9.71
CA ILE A 167 -0.74 -0.34 8.88
C ILE A 167 0.30 -1.45 9.01
N ALA A 168 1.57 -1.15 8.78
CA ALA A 168 2.62 -2.17 8.78
C ALA A 168 2.80 -2.83 10.15
N PHE A 169 2.80 -2.07 11.25
CA PHE A 169 2.91 -2.63 12.59
C PHE A 169 1.61 -3.27 13.06
N GLY A 170 0.44 -2.73 12.71
CA GLY A 170 -0.84 -3.39 12.96
C GLY A 170 -0.86 -4.80 12.37
N PHE A 171 -0.50 -4.94 11.09
CA PHE A 171 -0.39 -6.25 10.43
C PHE A 171 0.80 -7.08 10.93
N SER A 172 1.93 -6.47 11.30
CA SER A 172 3.07 -7.22 11.87
C SER A 172 2.72 -7.84 13.22
N PHE A 173 1.87 -7.20 14.01
CA PHE A 173 1.35 -7.76 15.25
C PHE A 173 0.38 -8.93 15.03
N GLU A 174 -0.07 -9.18 13.79
CA GLU A 174 -0.81 -10.39 13.43
C GLU A 174 0.10 -11.60 13.15
N MET A 175 1.42 -11.40 13.01
CA MET A 175 2.39 -12.47 12.76
C MET A 175 2.34 -13.62 13.78
N PRO A 176 2.16 -13.38 15.10
CA PRO A 176 1.99 -14.46 16.06
C PRO A 176 0.77 -15.32 15.78
N ILE A 177 -0.37 -14.69 15.47
CA ILE A 177 -1.64 -15.38 15.18
C ILE A 177 -1.52 -16.16 13.87
N ALA A 178 -0.94 -15.55 12.83
CA ALA A 178 -0.68 -16.20 11.56
C ALA A 178 0.23 -17.43 11.73
N THR A 179 1.28 -17.33 12.55
CA THR A 179 2.20 -18.43 12.85
C THR A 179 1.50 -19.58 13.56
N ILE A 180 0.70 -19.29 14.60
CA ILE A 180 -0.09 -20.28 15.32
C ILE A 180 -1.05 -20.97 14.35
N LEU A 181 -1.73 -20.20 13.48
CA LEU A 181 -2.69 -20.72 12.52
C LEU A 181 -2.02 -21.68 11.53
N LEU A 182 -0.90 -21.29 10.92
CA LEU A 182 -0.16 -22.11 9.94
C LEU A 182 0.33 -23.44 10.53
N ILE A 183 0.71 -23.45 11.81
CA ILE A 183 1.11 -24.66 12.51
C ILE A 183 -0.12 -25.50 12.86
N SER A 184 -1.22 -24.85 13.26
CA SER A 184 -2.46 -25.53 13.65
C SER A 184 -3.20 -26.21 12.51
N THR A 185 -3.13 -25.63 11.31
CA THR A 185 -3.72 -26.21 10.09
C THR A 185 -2.97 -27.45 9.62
N GLY A 186 -1.75 -27.67 10.12
CA GLY A 186 -0.81 -28.68 9.63
C GLY A 186 -0.14 -28.30 8.31
N THR A 187 -0.27 -27.04 7.84
CA THR A 187 0.40 -26.57 6.62
C THR A 187 1.92 -26.53 6.80
N THR A 188 2.39 -26.28 8.02
CA THR A 188 3.82 -26.25 8.35
C THR A 188 4.08 -26.72 9.78
N THR A 189 5.33 -27.04 10.09
CA THR A 189 5.76 -27.40 11.46
C THR A 189 6.54 -26.25 12.10
N ALA A 190 6.49 -26.15 13.42
CA ALA A 190 7.28 -25.16 14.17
C ALA A 190 8.78 -25.25 13.86
N GLU A 191 9.29 -26.47 13.61
CA GLU A 191 10.69 -26.70 13.21
C GLU A 191 10.99 -26.18 11.81
N SER A 192 10.06 -26.36 10.86
CA SER A 192 10.20 -25.85 9.49
C SER A 192 10.22 -24.33 9.47
N LEU A 193 9.33 -23.68 10.22
CA LEU A 193 9.31 -22.22 10.35
C LEU A 193 10.56 -21.69 11.08
N ALA A 194 11.03 -22.38 12.11
CA ALA A 194 12.26 -22.00 12.80
C ALA A 194 13.50 -22.09 11.89
N LYS A 195 13.55 -23.02 10.93
CA LYS A 195 14.62 -23.05 9.91
C LYS A 195 14.56 -21.86 8.96
N LYS A 196 13.37 -21.26 8.77
CA LYS A 196 13.15 -20.12 7.88
C LYS A 196 13.33 -18.75 8.54
N ARG A 197 13.88 -18.68 9.76
CA ARG A 197 14.22 -17.42 10.44
C ARG A 197 14.96 -16.40 9.58
N PRO A 198 15.99 -16.78 8.79
CA PRO A 198 16.70 -15.80 7.98
C PRO A 198 15.79 -15.09 6.97
N TYR A 199 14.83 -15.80 6.38
CA TYR A 199 13.87 -15.21 5.43
C TYR A 199 12.92 -14.21 6.12
N VAL A 200 12.48 -14.51 7.35
CA VAL A 200 11.62 -13.59 8.11
C VAL A 200 12.40 -12.34 8.51
N ILE A 201 13.66 -12.50 8.91
CA ILE A 201 14.53 -11.37 9.23
C ILE A 201 14.70 -10.48 7.99
N VAL A 202 15.03 -11.06 6.83
CA VAL A 202 15.14 -10.31 5.57
C VAL A 202 13.81 -9.60 5.24
N GLY A 203 12.67 -10.29 5.38
CA GLY A 203 11.35 -9.68 5.19
C GLY A 203 11.10 -8.49 6.13
N ALA A 204 11.47 -8.60 7.41
CA ALA A 204 11.37 -7.49 8.37
C ALA A 204 12.25 -6.30 7.98
N PHE A 205 13.47 -6.55 7.49
CA PHE A 205 14.34 -5.49 6.98
C PHE A 205 13.80 -4.84 5.70
N VAL A 206 13.18 -5.60 4.81
CA VAL A 206 12.52 -5.07 3.61
C VAL A 206 11.35 -4.17 4.00
N VAL A 207 10.49 -4.63 4.92
CA VAL A 207 9.39 -3.78 5.43
C VAL A 207 9.93 -2.52 6.10
N GLY A 208 11.01 -2.64 6.88
CA GLY A 208 11.72 -1.49 7.46
C GLY A 208 12.21 -0.52 6.39
N MET A 209 12.78 -1.02 5.28
CA MET A 209 13.28 -0.20 4.17
C MET A 209 12.16 0.55 3.41
N ILE A 210 10.95 -0.01 3.36
CA ILE A 210 9.82 0.66 2.72
C ILE A 210 9.24 1.72 3.68
N LEU A 211 9.20 1.41 4.98
CA LEU A 211 8.65 2.31 6.00
C LEU A 211 9.55 3.49 6.30
N THR A 212 10.86 3.25 6.36
CA THR A 212 11.85 4.29 6.58
C THR A 212 12.68 4.41 5.32
N PRO A 213 12.84 5.63 4.77
CA PRO A 213 13.86 5.94 3.77
C PRO A 213 15.25 5.46 4.25
N PRO A 214 16.32 5.50 3.41
CA PRO A 214 17.58 4.76 3.63
C PRO A 214 18.40 5.23 4.85
N ASP A 215 17.86 5.02 6.05
CA ASP A 215 18.46 5.19 7.37
C ASP A 215 18.51 3.82 8.04
N VAL A 216 19.74 3.30 8.13
CA VAL A 216 20.04 1.99 8.69
C VAL A 216 19.62 1.89 10.16
N ILE A 217 19.73 2.98 10.94
CA ILE A 217 19.39 2.93 12.37
C ILE A 217 17.89 2.81 12.55
N SER A 218 17.10 3.67 11.91
CA SER A 218 15.64 3.56 11.97
C SER A 218 15.14 2.24 11.35
N GLN A 219 15.78 1.74 10.28
CA GLN A 219 15.43 0.45 9.69
C GLN A 219 15.63 -0.72 10.68
N ILE A 220 16.78 -0.78 11.38
CA ILE A 220 17.04 -1.81 12.41
C ILE A 220 16.03 -1.68 13.55
N LEU A 221 15.74 -0.45 13.97
CA LEU A 221 14.83 -0.14 15.07
C LEU A 221 13.42 -0.66 14.81
N LEU A 222 12.97 -0.64 13.57
CA LEU A 222 11.67 -1.16 13.14
C LEU A 222 11.71 -2.68 12.89
N ALA A 223 12.81 -3.20 12.33
CA ALA A 223 12.94 -4.62 12.00
C ALA A 223 13.02 -5.52 13.24
N VAL A 224 13.69 -5.08 14.30
CA VAL A 224 13.87 -5.88 15.53
C VAL A 224 12.52 -6.23 16.19
N PRO A 225 11.59 -5.29 16.46
CA PRO A 225 10.26 -5.61 16.96
C PRO A 225 9.50 -6.61 16.09
N MET A 226 9.56 -6.48 14.76
CA MET A 226 8.91 -7.41 13.84
C MET A 226 9.47 -8.84 13.95
N TRP A 227 10.80 -8.97 14.06
CA TRP A 227 11.44 -10.26 14.30
C TRP A 227 11.06 -10.86 15.66
N LEU A 228 11.01 -10.06 16.72
CA LEU A 228 10.59 -10.50 18.05
C LEU A 228 9.14 -11.00 18.06
N LEU A 229 8.23 -10.38 17.31
CA LEU A 229 6.85 -10.85 17.17
C LEU A 229 6.77 -12.21 16.49
N PHE A 230 7.60 -12.46 15.48
CA PHE A 230 7.70 -13.78 14.87
C PHE A 230 8.21 -14.84 15.87
N GLU A 231 9.24 -14.52 16.66
CA GLU A 231 9.73 -15.43 17.71
C GLU A 231 8.65 -15.70 18.77
N LEU A 232 7.91 -14.67 19.17
CA LEU A 232 6.79 -14.79 20.09
C LEU A 232 5.71 -15.71 19.51
N GLY A 233 5.41 -15.59 18.21
CA GLY A 233 4.51 -16.50 17.50
C GLY A 233 4.95 -17.96 17.57
N LEU A 234 6.22 -18.24 17.29
CA LEU A 234 6.80 -19.59 17.38
C LEU A 234 6.83 -20.14 18.81
N PHE A 235 7.06 -19.27 19.78
CA PHE A 235 7.04 -19.64 21.19
C PHE A 235 5.60 -19.99 21.64
N LEU A 236 4.63 -19.12 21.34
CA LEU A 236 3.22 -19.34 21.67
C LEU A 236 2.66 -20.57 20.96
N SER A 237 3.05 -20.82 19.71
CA SER A 237 2.58 -22.00 18.97
C SER A 237 3.00 -23.30 19.65
N LYS A 238 4.16 -23.37 20.30
CA LYS A 238 4.59 -24.55 21.07
C LYS A 238 3.71 -24.80 22.29
N PHE A 239 3.28 -23.74 22.96
CA PHE A 239 2.40 -23.84 24.13
C PHE A 239 0.97 -24.24 23.74
N PHE A 240 0.48 -23.72 22.61
CA PHE A 240 -0.84 -24.08 22.08
C PHE A 240 -0.85 -25.44 21.34
N ASN A 241 0.32 -25.94 20.92
CA ASN A 241 0.44 -27.17 20.13
C ASN A 241 -0.16 -28.39 20.84
N GLN A 242 -0.13 -28.48 22.17
CA GLN A 242 -0.65 -29.65 22.88
C GLN A 242 -2.18 -29.77 22.74
N ARG A 243 -2.90 -28.64 22.79
CA ARG A 243 -4.36 -28.59 22.59
C ARG A 243 -4.77 -28.74 21.12
N ILE A 244 -3.88 -28.32 20.21
CA ILE A 244 -4.13 -28.34 18.76
C ILE A 244 -3.75 -29.70 18.15
N LYS A 245 -2.74 -30.38 18.70
CA LYS A 245 -2.33 -31.73 18.31
C LYS A 245 -3.36 -32.78 18.73
N GLU A 246 -3.97 -32.63 19.90
CA GLU A 246 -5.16 -33.40 20.30
C GLU A 246 -6.32 -33.24 19.29
N ALA A 247 -6.53 -32.04 18.76
CA ALA A 247 -7.53 -31.79 17.71
C ALA A 247 -7.13 -32.37 16.34
N GLY A 248 -5.83 -32.43 16.02
CA GLY A 248 -5.29 -33.08 14.82
C GLY A 248 -5.36 -34.61 14.85
N GLU A 249 -5.11 -35.22 16.01
CA GLU A 249 -5.21 -36.67 16.22
C GLU A 249 -6.69 -37.13 16.27
N ALA A 250 -7.58 -36.32 16.82
CA ALA A 250 -9.04 -36.52 16.72
C ALA A 250 -9.56 -36.44 15.27
N ARG A 251 -8.92 -35.64 14.41
CA ARG A 251 -9.26 -35.52 12.98
C ARG A 251 -8.87 -36.78 12.19
N GLU A 252 -7.72 -37.37 12.49
CA GLU A 252 -7.24 -38.56 11.80
C GLU A 252 -8.10 -39.79 12.15
N THR A 253 -8.56 -39.86 13.40
CA THR A 253 -9.51 -40.89 13.88
C THR A 253 -10.91 -40.71 13.30
N MET A 254 -11.50 -39.50 13.34
CA MET A 254 -12.84 -39.26 12.77
C MET A 254 -12.91 -39.44 11.24
N ASN A 255 -11.86 -39.07 10.49
CA ASN A 255 -11.84 -39.28 9.04
C ASN A 255 -11.68 -40.77 8.70
N LYS A 256 -10.94 -41.51 9.52
CA LYS A 256 -10.81 -42.95 9.39
C LYS A 256 -12.15 -43.66 9.70
N GLU A 257 -12.84 -43.25 10.76
CA GLU A 257 -14.18 -43.74 11.12
C GLU A 257 -15.23 -43.40 10.05
N ALA A 258 -15.21 -42.18 9.49
CA ALA A 258 -16.14 -41.77 8.44
C ALA A 258 -15.91 -42.54 7.13
N ARG A 259 -14.65 -42.82 6.77
CA ARG A 259 -14.31 -43.68 5.64
C ARG A 259 -14.76 -45.11 5.87
N GLU A 260 -14.48 -45.67 7.04
CA GLU A 260 -14.86 -47.03 7.42
C GLU A 260 -16.39 -47.19 7.44
N LYS A 261 -17.13 -46.17 7.86
CA LYS A 261 -18.59 -46.16 7.85
C LYS A 261 -19.17 -46.03 6.44
N ALA A 262 -18.57 -45.21 5.57
CA ALA A 262 -18.97 -45.11 4.16
C ALA A 262 -18.70 -46.43 3.41
N ASP A 263 -17.60 -47.10 3.72
CA ASP A 263 -17.27 -48.41 3.15
C ASP A 263 -18.23 -49.50 3.66
N LEU A 264 -18.62 -49.47 4.94
CA LEU A 264 -19.64 -50.36 5.52
C LEU A 264 -21.03 -50.15 4.91
N GLU A 265 -21.47 -48.89 4.76
CA GLU A 265 -22.75 -48.55 4.12
C GLU A 265 -22.77 -48.95 2.64
N ALA A 266 -21.63 -48.87 1.93
CA ALA A 266 -21.50 -49.36 0.56
C ALA A 266 -21.55 -50.89 0.45
N LEU A 267 -21.08 -51.61 1.48
CA LEU A 267 -21.17 -53.07 1.57
C LEU A 267 -22.60 -53.53 1.94
N GLU A 268 -23.29 -52.81 2.82
CA GLU A 268 -24.69 -53.08 3.18
C GLU A 268 -25.68 -52.74 2.04
N ALA A 269 -25.36 -51.76 1.19
CA ALA A 269 -26.16 -51.41 0.01
C ALA A 269 -25.98 -52.39 -1.18
N GLY A 270 -25.12 -53.41 -1.04
CA GLY A 270 -24.71 -54.32 -2.12
C GLY A 270 -25.56 -55.59 -2.31
N ASP A 271 -26.66 -55.79 -1.58
CA ASP A 271 -27.43 -57.05 -1.60
C ASP A 271 -28.95 -56.86 -1.72
N ASP A 272 -29.43 -56.03 -2.66
CA ASP A 272 -30.88 -56.03 -2.98
C ASP A 272 -31.21 -55.79 -4.46
N SER A 273 -30.38 -56.32 -5.36
CA SER A 273 -30.73 -56.40 -6.79
C SER A 273 -30.74 -57.84 -7.28
N LEU A 274 -31.59 -58.67 -6.67
CA LEU A 274 -32.10 -59.86 -7.34
C LEU A 274 -33.31 -59.48 -8.19
N ASP A 275 -33.10 -59.65 -9.49
CA ASP A 275 -34.09 -60.06 -10.47
C ASP A 275 -35.19 -59.04 -10.83
N ARG A 276 -35.00 -58.36 -11.97
CA ARG A 276 -36.03 -58.26 -13.01
C ARG A 276 -35.50 -57.70 -14.32
N SER A 277 -35.28 -58.60 -15.26
CA SER A 277 -35.57 -58.39 -16.69
C SER A 277 -35.69 -59.77 -17.35
N PRO A 278 -36.45 -59.99 -18.45
CA PRO A 278 -37.12 -59.03 -19.33
C PRO A 278 -38.59 -59.42 -19.69
N ALA A 279 -39.35 -58.51 -20.34
CA ALA A 279 -40.16 -58.78 -21.56
C ALA A 279 -41.43 -57.89 -21.75
N LYS A 280 -41.49 -57.31 -22.97
CA LYS A 280 -42.65 -57.19 -23.90
C LYS A 280 -43.61 -55.98 -23.84
N ALA A 281 -43.29 -55.01 -24.70
CA ALA A 281 -44.10 -54.24 -25.65
C ALA A 281 -45.65 -54.41 -25.74
N ALA A 282 -46.38 -53.28 -25.91
CA ALA A 282 -47.10 -52.89 -27.15
C ALA A 282 -47.96 -51.60 -27.03
N GLY A 283 -47.94 -50.74 -28.08
CA GLY A 283 -48.99 -49.75 -28.49
C GLY A 283 -48.68 -48.25 -28.19
N ALA A 284 -48.07 -47.41 -29.04
CA ALA A 284 -48.49 -46.82 -30.35
C ALA A 284 -49.65 -45.78 -30.20
N VAL A 285 -49.72 -44.54 -30.74
CA VAL A 285 -49.10 -43.76 -31.86
C VAL A 285 -49.34 -42.24 -31.64
N ALA A 286 -48.50 -41.39 -32.28
CA ALA A 286 -48.78 -40.05 -32.90
C ALA A 286 -48.29 -38.75 -32.22
N GLY A 287 -47.21 -38.17 -32.78
CA GLY A 287 -47.27 -36.85 -33.44
C GLY A 287 -46.66 -35.60 -32.77
N THR A 288 -45.64 -35.05 -33.44
CA THR A 288 -45.27 -33.61 -33.55
C THR A 288 -44.18 -33.02 -32.62
N ALA A 289 -42.97 -32.96 -33.19
CA ALA A 289 -41.96 -31.91 -33.22
C ALA A 289 -41.69 -30.94 -32.04
N ALA A 290 -40.38 -30.79 -31.80
CA ALA A 290 -39.62 -29.63 -31.31
C ALA A 290 -39.65 -29.29 -29.81
N ALA A 291 -38.71 -29.89 -29.06
CA ALA A 291 -38.22 -29.35 -27.79
C ALA A 291 -36.77 -28.91 -27.98
N THR A 292 -36.57 -27.60 -28.04
CA THR A 292 -35.29 -26.89 -28.11
C THR A 292 -34.44 -27.22 -26.88
N SER A 293 -33.17 -27.57 -27.10
CA SER A 293 -32.22 -27.83 -26.01
C SER A 293 -31.78 -26.52 -25.36
N ILE A 294 -31.44 -26.53 -24.07
CA ILE A 294 -30.92 -25.34 -23.36
C ILE A 294 -29.61 -24.83 -24.00
N ALA A 295 -28.90 -25.68 -24.75
CA ALA A 295 -27.74 -25.29 -25.54
C ALA A 295 -28.08 -24.37 -26.73
N ASP A 296 -29.27 -24.53 -27.35
CA ASP A 296 -29.71 -23.66 -28.45
C ASP A 296 -30.13 -22.27 -27.94
N GLN A 297 -30.67 -22.18 -26.72
CA GLN A 297 -30.99 -20.89 -26.08
C GLN A 297 -29.72 -20.12 -25.67
N ALA A 298 -28.65 -20.82 -25.31
CA ALA A 298 -27.37 -20.17 -25.03
C ALA A 298 -26.78 -19.57 -26.31
N ASN A 299 -26.74 -20.31 -27.42
CA ASN A 299 -26.18 -19.81 -28.69
C ASN A 299 -26.95 -18.61 -29.29
N ALA A 300 -28.27 -18.55 -29.11
CA ALA A 300 -29.08 -17.43 -29.58
C ALA A 300 -28.86 -16.12 -28.79
N LEU A 301 -28.28 -16.20 -27.58
CA LEU A 301 -28.02 -15.02 -26.74
C LEU A 301 -26.73 -14.26 -27.15
N TRP A 302 -25.83 -14.90 -27.89
CA TRP A 302 -24.53 -14.33 -28.29
C TRP A 302 -24.46 -13.94 -29.77
N SER A 303 -25.49 -14.26 -30.57
CA SER A 303 -25.47 -14.01 -32.02
C SER A 303 -26.19 -12.73 -32.46
N ASP A 304 -26.56 -11.86 -31.52
CA ASP A 304 -27.25 -10.61 -31.86
C ASP A 304 -26.65 -9.44 -31.06
N SER A 305 -25.48 -9.01 -31.51
CA SER A 305 -24.95 -7.69 -31.24
C SER A 305 -24.26 -7.20 -32.50
N ASP A 306 -25.05 -6.55 -33.37
CA ASP A 306 -24.58 -5.55 -34.31
C ASP A 306 -23.84 -4.47 -33.51
N GLU A 307 -22.51 -4.46 -33.59
CA GLU A 307 -21.74 -3.27 -33.28
C GLU A 307 -20.65 -3.12 -34.35
N SER A 308 -20.81 -2.05 -35.12
CA SER A 308 -19.95 -1.57 -36.20
C SER A 308 -18.49 -1.50 -35.76
N GLY A 309 -17.68 -2.46 -36.19
CA GLY A 309 -16.22 -2.45 -36.06
C GLY A 309 -15.61 -2.51 -37.45
N GLU A 310 -14.64 -1.64 -37.69
CA GLU A 310 -13.95 -1.43 -38.96
C GLU A 310 -13.39 -2.74 -39.54
N ASP A 311 -13.49 -2.88 -40.86
CA ASP A 311 -13.03 -4.02 -41.64
C ASP A 311 -11.49 -4.08 -41.61
N TYR A 312 -10.92 -4.76 -40.62
CA TYR A 312 -9.49 -5.08 -40.59
C TYR A 312 -9.23 -6.20 -41.59
N THR A 313 -8.61 -5.85 -42.71
CA THR A 313 -8.25 -6.83 -43.75
C THR A 313 -7.16 -7.78 -43.24
N ASP A 314 -7.34 -9.09 -43.45
CA ASP A 314 -6.40 -10.20 -43.14
C ASP A 314 -4.94 -9.95 -43.58
N ALA A 315 -4.71 -9.00 -44.49
CA ALA A 315 -3.39 -8.60 -44.96
C ALA A 315 -2.54 -7.86 -43.91
N GLU A 316 -3.15 -7.20 -42.92
CA GLU A 316 -2.43 -6.48 -41.85
C GLU A 316 -1.97 -7.42 -40.75
N GLU A 317 -2.77 -8.43 -40.43
CA GLU A 317 -2.43 -9.47 -39.46
C GLU A 317 -1.24 -10.31 -39.95
N GLN A 318 -1.21 -10.62 -41.25
CA GLN A 318 -0.11 -11.36 -41.86
C GLN A 318 1.20 -10.57 -41.88
N ARG A 319 1.15 -9.24 -42.06
CA ARG A 319 2.32 -8.35 -41.88
C ARG A 319 2.81 -8.29 -40.43
N ALA A 320 1.91 -8.32 -39.46
CA ALA A 320 2.29 -8.31 -38.05
C ALA A 320 3.02 -9.60 -37.65
N TYR A 321 2.64 -10.73 -38.24
CA TYR A 321 3.35 -12.00 -38.06
C TYR A 321 4.70 -12.03 -38.79
N GLU A 322 4.78 -11.53 -40.03
CA GLU A 322 6.05 -11.44 -40.78
C GLU A 322 7.06 -10.48 -40.11
N ALA A 323 6.60 -9.37 -39.55
CA ALA A 323 7.44 -8.42 -38.82
C ALA A 323 8.04 -9.00 -37.53
N PHE A 324 7.43 -10.05 -36.97
CA PHE A 324 7.94 -10.73 -35.78
C PHE A 324 9.04 -11.74 -36.11
N GLU A 325 9.03 -12.32 -37.33
CA GLU A 325 10.09 -13.23 -37.78
C GLU A 325 11.38 -12.49 -38.18
N GLU A 326 11.29 -11.21 -38.57
CA GLU A 326 12.43 -10.35 -38.89
C GLU A 326 12.89 -9.47 -37.71
N TYR A 327 12.66 -9.91 -36.47
CA TYR A 327 13.23 -9.24 -35.30
C TYR A 327 14.69 -9.67 -35.11
N ASN A 328 15.63 -8.88 -35.65
CA ASN A 328 17.04 -9.02 -35.33
C ASN A 328 17.38 -8.13 -34.12
N PRO A 329 17.62 -8.69 -32.92
CA PRO A 329 18.03 -7.89 -31.76
C PRO A 329 19.32 -7.12 -32.10
N ARG A 330 19.33 -5.81 -31.80
CA ARG A 330 20.51 -4.94 -32.01
C ARG A 330 21.71 -5.54 -31.27
N SER A 331 22.90 -5.43 -31.88
CA SER A 331 24.12 -5.93 -31.26
C SER A 331 24.47 -5.11 -30.01
N GLU A 332 25.19 -5.71 -29.06
CA GLU A 332 25.60 -5.00 -27.83
C GLU A 332 26.38 -3.71 -28.13
N GLU A 333 27.16 -3.69 -29.22
CA GLU A 333 27.93 -2.52 -29.65
C GLU A 333 27.04 -1.37 -30.15
N ASP A 334 25.91 -1.69 -30.81
CA ASP A 334 24.94 -0.68 -31.25
C ASP A 334 24.15 -0.08 -30.08
N LEU A 335 23.87 -0.90 -29.07
CA LEU A 335 23.19 -0.46 -27.84
C LEU A 335 24.09 0.43 -26.99
N ASP A 336 25.36 0.06 -26.84
CA ASP A 336 26.35 0.87 -26.11
C ASP A 336 26.58 2.21 -26.81
N ALA A 337 26.67 2.23 -28.14
CA ALA A 337 26.81 3.47 -28.91
C ALA A 337 25.59 4.40 -28.79
N GLU A 338 24.38 3.83 -28.66
CA GLU A 338 23.15 4.60 -28.43
C GLU A 338 23.08 5.13 -26.99
N LEU A 339 23.55 4.36 -26.01
CA LEU A 339 23.67 4.81 -24.62
C LEU A 339 24.67 5.98 -24.49
N ASP A 340 25.84 5.87 -25.12
CA ASP A 340 26.86 6.92 -25.13
C ASP A 340 26.35 8.20 -25.79
N ALA A 341 25.52 8.07 -26.85
CA ALA A 341 24.91 9.21 -27.51
C ALA A 341 23.88 9.92 -26.62
N ILE A 342 23.07 9.16 -25.88
CA ILE A 342 22.09 9.70 -24.92
C ILE A 342 22.81 10.41 -23.76
N GLU A 343 23.86 9.80 -23.21
CA GLU A 343 24.64 10.38 -22.11
C GLU A 343 25.35 11.67 -22.56
N ALA A 344 25.83 11.74 -23.80
CA ALA A 344 26.40 12.95 -24.38
C ALA A 344 25.35 14.05 -24.61
N GLU A 345 24.13 13.72 -25.04
CA GLU A 345 23.04 14.69 -25.18
C GLU A 345 22.57 15.22 -23.81
N GLU A 346 22.49 14.34 -22.81
CA GLU A 346 22.11 14.71 -21.44
C GLU A 346 23.17 15.64 -20.81
N PHE A 347 24.46 15.33 -20.97
CA PHE A 347 25.54 16.18 -20.51
C PHE A 347 25.55 17.56 -21.22
N ALA A 348 25.27 17.58 -22.53
CA ALA A 348 25.16 18.84 -23.27
C ALA A 348 23.95 19.69 -22.81
N ALA A 349 22.82 19.06 -22.46
CA ALA A 349 21.66 19.73 -21.92
C ALA A 349 21.91 20.29 -20.51
N GLU A 350 22.61 19.54 -19.66
CA GLU A 350 23.00 19.98 -18.31
C GLU A 350 23.98 21.15 -18.36
N GLN A 351 24.99 21.09 -19.23
CA GLN A 351 25.94 22.18 -19.45
C GLN A 351 25.25 23.45 -19.97
N ALA A 352 24.31 23.31 -20.90
CA ALA A 352 23.53 24.44 -21.41
C ALA A 352 22.63 25.07 -20.34
N ALA A 353 22.06 24.28 -19.43
CA ALA A 353 21.29 24.77 -18.29
C ALA A 353 22.18 25.54 -17.30
N LEU A 354 23.39 25.04 -17.04
CA LEU A 354 24.36 25.65 -16.14
C LEU A 354 24.91 26.98 -16.69
N ASP A 355 25.17 27.04 -18.00
CA ASP A 355 25.58 28.26 -18.70
C ASP A 355 24.46 29.31 -18.69
N ALA A 356 23.19 28.89 -18.84
CA ALA A 356 22.04 29.79 -18.73
C ALA A 356 21.85 30.34 -17.30
N GLU A 357 22.08 29.51 -16.27
CA GLU A 357 22.04 29.95 -14.87
C GLU A 357 23.19 30.92 -14.54
N LEU A 358 24.38 30.67 -15.09
CA LEU A 358 25.53 31.56 -14.92
C LEU A 358 25.29 32.92 -15.60
N ALA A 359 24.70 32.93 -16.80
CA ALA A 359 24.33 34.15 -17.50
C ALA A 359 23.31 34.98 -16.71
N GLY A 360 22.30 34.33 -16.10
CA GLY A 360 21.32 34.99 -15.23
C GLY A 360 21.95 35.64 -13.99
N LYS A 361 22.89 34.94 -13.32
CA LYS A 361 23.59 35.49 -12.15
C LYS A 361 24.50 36.68 -12.50
N VAL A 362 25.10 36.68 -13.69
CA VAL A 362 25.91 37.82 -14.17
C VAL A 362 25.01 39.03 -14.43
N THR A 363 23.84 38.85 -15.04
CA THR A 363 22.90 39.94 -15.27
C THR A 363 22.30 40.50 -13.98
N ASP A 364 22.01 39.65 -13.00
CA ASP A 364 21.51 40.09 -11.69
C ASP A 364 22.59 40.87 -10.92
N SER A 365 23.86 40.44 -11.01
CA SER A 365 24.99 41.15 -10.40
C SER A 365 25.29 42.49 -11.09
N GLU A 366 25.12 42.61 -12.41
CA GLU A 366 25.26 43.89 -13.12
C GLU A 366 24.12 44.85 -12.77
N ALA A 367 22.88 44.34 -12.64
CA ALA A 367 21.73 45.15 -12.22
C ALA A 367 21.91 45.68 -10.79
N GLU A 368 22.39 44.85 -9.86
CA GLU A 368 22.65 45.24 -8.47
C GLU A 368 23.79 46.28 -8.37
N LEU A 369 24.80 46.21 -9.24
CA LEU A 369 25.85 47.23 -9.33
C LEU A 369 25.34 48.56 -9.90
N ILE A 370 24.43 48.52 -10.88
CA ILE A 370 23.82 49.73 -11.46
C ILE A 370 22.93 50.41 -10.42
N GLU A 371 22.09 49.66 -9.70
CA GLU A 371 21.22 50.21 -8.64
C GLU A 371 22.05 50.85 -7.52
N LYS A 372 23.18 50.24 -7.15
CA LYS A 372 24.10 50.80 -6.16
C LYS A 372 24.77 52.10 -6.64
N VAL A 373 25.19 52.16 -7.90
CA VAL A 373 25.77 53.38 -8.48
C VAL A 373 24.73 54.50 -8.59
N GLU A 374 23.47 54.18 -8.92
CA GLU A 374 22.38 55.16 -8.94
C GLU A 374 22.07 55.70 -7.53
N SER A 375 22.06 54.83 -6.52
CA SER A 375 21.93 55.22 -5.11
C SER A 375 23.06 56.14 -4.66
N ASP A 376 24.31 55.79 -4.96
CA ASP A 376 25.48 56.60 -4.59
C ASP A 376 25.46 57.99 -5.29
N ILE A 377 24.93 58.06 -6.52
CA ILE A 377 24.75 59.32 -7.26
C ILE A 377 23.62 60.17 -6.67
N GLU A 378 22.52 59.58 -6.21
CA GLU A 378 21.46 60.32 -5.49
C GLU A 378 21.96 60.85 -4.15
N GLU A 379 22.74 60.06 -3.41
CA GLU A 379 23.35 60.48 -2.14
C GLU A 379 24.31 61.66 -2.37
N ALA A 380 25.18 61.58 -3.37
CA ALA A 380 26.10 62.67 -3.72
C ALA A 380 25.37 63.96 -4.20
N LYS A 381 24.25 63.82 -4.92
CA LYS A 381 23.42 64.98 -5.30
C LYS A 381 22.70 65.60 -4.10
N SER A 382 22.34 64.79 -3.11
CA SER A 382 21.74 65.28 -1.87
C SER A 382 22.74 66.05 -1.00
N GLU A 383 24.01 65.62 -0.99
CA GLU A 383 25.09 66.34 -0.30
C GLU A 383 25.46 67.67 -0.98
N ASP A 384 25.48 67.72 -2.33
CA ASP A 384 25.78 68.96 -3.08
C ASP A 384 24.61 69.99 -3.00
N ALA A 385 23.37 69.52 -2.87
CA ALA A 385 22.21 70.36 -2.59
C ALA A 385 22.23 70.94 -1.16
N ALA A 386 22.80 70.20 -0.19
CA ALA A 386 23.03 70.70 1.16
C ALA A 386 24.18 71.73 1.22
N LEU A 387 25.21 71.60 0.36
CA LEU A 387 26.34 72.53 0.31
C LEU A 387 26.01 73.86 -0.41
N SER A 388 25.06 73.85 -1.33
CA SER A 388 24.60 75.06 -2.07
C SER A 388 23.56 75.89 -1.30
N THR A 389 23.01 75.37 -0.21
CA THR A 389 22.10 76.13 0.69
C THR A 389 22.86 76.89 1.78
N ASP A 390 24.13 76.56 2.05
CA ASP A 390 24.98 77.26 3.01
C ASP A 390 25.77 78.45 2.41
N THR A 391 25.80 78.61 1.08
CA THR A 391 26.57 79.68 0.42
C THR A 391 25.80 80.99 0.22
N ASP A 392 24.47 81.01 0.40
CA ASP A 392 23.65 82.23 0.26
C ASP A 392 23.51 83.05 1.56
N ASP A 393 23.90 82.52 2.73
CA ASP A 393 23.72 83.18 4.04
C ASP A 393 24.99 83.92 4.57
N GLN A 394 26.05 84.04 3.75
CA GLN A 394 27.30 84.73 4.15
C GLN A 394 27.64 86.01 3.38
N SER A 395 26.73 86.56 2.56
CA SER A 395 27.00 87.83 1.85
C SER A 395 26.32 89.08 2.46
N GLU A 396 25.60 88.95 3.58
CA GLU A 396 24.83 90.05 4.17
C GLU A 396 25.18 90.31 5.65
N SER A 397 26.47 90.45 6.00
CA SER A 397 26.84 90.92 7.36
C SER A 397 28.11 91.77 7.49
N ASP A 398 28.70 92.29 6.41
CA ASP A 398 29.92 93.10 6.50
C ASP A 398 29.70 94.58 6.11
N LYS A 399 28.85 95.26 6.88
CA LYS A 399 28.77 96.73 6.94
C LYS A 399 28.34 97.19 8.33
N SER A 400 29.30 97.39 9.25
CA SER A 400 29.14 98.32 10.39
C SER A 400 30.36 98.33 11.32
N GLY A 401 31.18 99.38 11.24
CA GLY A 401 32.05 99.88 12.34
C GLY A 401 33.30 99.04 12.64
N ASP A 402 34.45 99.59 13.00
CA ASP A 402 34.67 100.88 13.61
C ASP A 402 36.14 101.33 13.44
N ASP A 403 36.28 102.63 13.56
CA ASP A 403 37.44 103.50 13.42
C ASP A 403 38.52 103.29 14.52
N LYS A 404 39.72 103.85 14.26
CA LYS A 404 40.89 104.13 15.13
C LYS A 404 42.01 103.08 15.20
N SER A 405 43.16 103.38 14.58
CA SER A 405 44.20 104.24 15.19
C SER A 405 45.48 104.34 14.34
N LEU A 406 45.95 105.58 14.20
CA LEU A 406 47.27 106.11 13.74
C LEU A 406 47.55 106.19 12.23
#